data_AF-A0A1Q3HC30-F1
#
_entry.id   AF-A0A1Q3HC30-F1
#
_cell.length_a   1.000
_cell.length_b   1.000
_cell.length_c   1.000
_cell.angle_alpha   90.00
_cell.angle_beta   90.00
_cell.angle_gamma   90.00
#
_symmetry.space_group_name_H-M   'P 1'
#
loop_
_entity.id
_entity.type
_entity.pdbx_description
1 polymer ?
#
loop_
_entity_poly.entity_id
_entity_poly.type
_entity_poly.pdbx_seq_one_letter_code
_entity_poly.pdbx_strand_id
1 'polypeptide(L)'
;MELFEELLRESSLHGHAGSASQRAALKAKLTPSNTVKQVAGDLKVSEGEDLHFDGGLVVEGNLVIEDQGRLLVAGDLVVEGNIIHEGFDYSLLFVGGSLEADNLLFHGEVVVLGGFTLEGVAWTYYNDYSTYADTLSARLVVADDRADAIGTVRADHHLAGHSSEIRPGLSKLLTKGLVDEEGGWSYPALAKKLLKKEALLNG
;
A
#
# COMPACT_ATOMS: atom_id res chain seq x y z
N MET A 1 -13.76 -14.87 10.48
CA MET A 1 -14.87 -13.92 10.62
C MET A 1 -14.72 -12.98 11.83
N GLU A 2 -14.67 -13.44 13.09
CA GLU A 2 -14.55 -12.55 14.28
C GLU A 2 -13.38 -11.53 14.21
N LEU A 3 -12.20 -11.95 13.74
CA LEU A 3 -11.01 -11.09 13.76
C LEU A 3 -11.11 -9.86 12.84
N PHE A 4 -11.68 -9.99 11.63
CA PHE A 4 -11.82 -8.82 10.74
C PHE A 4 -12.83 -7.81 11.26
N GLU A 5 -13.92 -8.29 11.85
CA GLU A 5 -14.89 -7.44 12.55
C GLU A 5 -14.26 -6.70 13.74
N GLU A 6 -13.35 -7.33 14.47
CA GLU A 6 -12.57 -6.67 15.51
C GLU A 6 -11.65 -5.59 14.93
N LEU A 7 -10.84 -5.92 13.91
CA LEU A 7 -9.90 -4.97 13.30
C LEU A 7 -10.63 -3.77 12.67
N LEU A 8 -11.80 -3.98 12.06
CA LEU A 8 -12.61 -2.90 11.46
C LEU A 8 -13.23 -1.93 12.48
N ARG A 9 -13.26 -2.29 13.77
CA ARG A 9 -13.72 -1.37 14.84
C ARG A 9 -12.61 -0.48 15.38
N GLU A 10 -11.36 -0.82 15.09
CA GLU A 10 -10.21 -0.04 15.52
C GLU A 10 -10.07 1.21 14.64
N SER A 11 -9.72 2.33 15.26
CA SER A 11 -9.39 3.56 14.53
C SER A 11 -8.02 3.50 13.84
N SER A 12 -7.17 2.56 14.25
CA SER A 12 -5.90 2.21 13.61
C SER A 12 -5.43 0.85 14.10
N LEU A 13 -4.70 0.11 13.27
CA LEU A 13 -4.10 -1.18 13.61
C LEU A 13 -2.70 -1.06 14.21
N HIS A 14 -2.21 0.14 14.54
CA HIS A 14 -0.91 0.34 15.19
C HIS A 14 -0.71 -0.56 16.43
N GLY A 15 -1.73 -0.67 17.30
CA GLY A 15 -1.69 -1.53 18.49
C GLY A 15 -1.58 -3.03 18.18
N HIS A 16 -1.90 -3.43 16.95
CA HIS A 16 -1.90 -4.81 16.46
C HIS A 16 -0.76 -5.12 15.49
N ALA A 17 -0.15 -4.12 14.86
CA ALA A 17 0.84 -4.30 13.79
C ALA A 17 2.09 -3.41 13.91
N GLY A 18 2.15 -2.52 14.90
CA GLY A 18 3.21 -1.51 15.07
C GLY A 18 4.63 -2.06 15.25
N SER A 19 4.76 -3.32 15.66
CA SER A 19 6.03 -4.01 15.83
C SER A 19 6.00 -5.41 15.24
N ALA A 20 7.18 -5.98 14.98
CA ALA A 20 7.30 -7.33 14.45
C ALA A 20 6.63 -8.39 15.34
N SER A 21 6.69 -8.25 16.67
CA SER A 21 6.02 -9.18 17.59
C SER A 21 4.51 -9.04 17.55
N GLN A 22 3.98 -7.82 17.44
CA GLN A 22 2.54 -7.56 17.26
C GLN A 22 2.06 -8.17 15.93
N ARG A 23 2.77 -7.94 14.83
CA ARG A 23 2.48 -8.55 13.52
C ARG A 23 2.49 -10.07 13.56
N ALA A 24 3.52 -10.66 14.17
CA ALA A 24 3.60 -12.12 14.33
C ALA A 24 2.43 -12.68 15.15
N ALA A 25 2.06 -12.00 16.24
CA ALA A 25 0.91 -12.37 17.06
C ALA A 25 -0.42 -12.23 16.30
N LEU A 26 -0.58 -11.17 15.50
CA LEU A 26 -1.75 -10.98 14.65
C LEU A 26 -1.84 -12.06 13.57
N LYS A 27 -0.72 -12.38 12.92
CA LYS A 27 -0.62 -13.43 11.91
C LYS A 27 -1.00 -14.80 12.47
N ALA A 28 -0.57 -15.12 13.70
CA ALA A 28 -0.89 -16.38 14.35
C ALA A 28 -2.40 -16.55 14.67
N LYS A 29 -3.17 -15.45 14.72
CA LYS A 29 -4.64 -15.48 14.89
C LYS A 29 -5.38 -15.67 13.57
N LEU A 30 -4.74 -15.39 12.44
CA LEU A 30 -5.35 -15.59 11.13
C LEU A 30 -5.41 -17.07 10.78
N THR A 31 -6.55 -17.47 10.24
CA THR A 31 -6.78 -18.82 9.71
C THR A 31 -7.33 -18.70 8.29
N PRO A 32 -6.50 -18.35 7.29
CA PRO A 32 -6.96 -18.14 5.94
C PRO A 32 -7.57 -19.42 5.38
N SER A 33 -8.71 -19.29 4.71
CA SER A 33 -9.28 -20.37 3.91
C SER A 33 -8.35 -20.71 2.74
N ASN A 34 -8.40 -21.94 2.25
CA ASN A 34 -7.65 -22.36 1.06
C ASN A 34 -8.26 -21.85 -0.26
N THR A 35 -9.18 -20.88 -0.20
CA THR A 35 -9.82 -20.31 -1.39
C THR A 35 -9.01 -19.11 -1.88
N VAL A 36 -9.00 -18.91 -3.19
CA VAL A 36 -8.43 -17.71 -3.82
C VAL A 36 -9.50 -17.10 -4.71
N LYS A 37 -9.90 -15.87 -4.41
CA LYS A 37 -10.82 -15.12 -5.25
C LYS A 37 -10.05 -14.51 -6.42
N GLN A 38 -10.62 -14.63 -7.62
CA GLN A 38 -10.11 -14.02 -8.84
C GLN A 38 -11.05 -12.87 -9.26
N VAL A 39 -10.48 -11.73 -9.62
CA VAL A 39 -11.18 -10.58 -10.22
C VAL A 39 -10.56 -10.30 -11.59
N ALA A 40 -11.34 -10.56 -12.64
CA ALA A 40 -10.94 -10.31 -14.02
C ALA A 40 -11.05 -8.82 -14.33
N GLY A 41 -9.96 -8.09 -14.12
CA GLY A 41 -9.87 -6.63 -14.31
C GLY A 41 -9.72 -5.86 -13.00
N ASP A 42 -10.08 -4.57 -13.04
CA ASP A 42 -9.91 -3.67 -11.91
C ASP A 42 -10.87 -4.03 -10.76
N LEU A 43 -10.36 -3.97 -9.53
CA LEU A 43 -11.18 -4.03 -8.32
C LEU A 43 -11.25 -2.63 -7.72
N LYS A 44 -12.47 -2.16 -7.45
CA LYS A 44 -12.73 -0.91 -6.76
C LYS A 44 -13.37 -1.20 -5.41
N VAL A 45 -12.81 -0.65 -4.34
CA VAL A 45 -13.46 -0.51 -3.03
C VAL A 45 -13.98 0.91 -2.94
N SER A 46 -15.30 1.03 -2.87
CA SER A 46 -15.99 2.32 -2.92
C SER A 46 -15.81 3.10 -1.63
N GLU A 47 -16.15 4.39 -1.66
CA GLU A 47 -16.09 5.25 -0.48
C GLU A 47 -16.87 4.64 0.71
N GLY A 48 -16.20 4.50 1.85
CA GLY A 48 -16.77 3.91 3.08
C GLY A 48 -17.11 2.41 3.01
N GLU A 49 -16.72 1.70 1.95
CA GLU A 49 -16.98 0.28 1.79
C GLU A 49 -15.96 -0.59 2.54
N ASP A 50 -16.47 -1.61 3.24
CA ASP A 50 -15.65 -2.67 3.82
C ASP A 50 -15.73 -3.93 2.95
N LEU A 51 -14.62 -4.29 2.33
CA LEU A 51 -14.51 -5.52 1.56
C LEU A 51 -13.51 -6.46 2.23
N HIS A 52 -13.90 -7.73 2.42
CA HIS A 52 -12.99 -8.72 2.98
C HIS A 52 -13.04 -10.07 2.28
N PHE A 53 -11.89 -10.76 2.31
CA PHE A 53 -11.71 -12.10 1.75
C PHE A 53 -11.06 -13.01 2.79
N ASP A 54 -11.75 -14.09 3.15
CA ASP A 54 -11.25 -15.09 4.13
C ASP A 54 -10.08 -15.92 3.59
N GLY A 55 -9.79 -15.87 2.28
CA GLY A 55 -8.67 -16.56 1.64
C GLY A 55 -7.72 -15.58 0.95
N GLY A 56 -7.12 -15.99 -0.16
CA GLY A 56 -6.34 -15.09 -1.02
C GLY A 56 -7.20 -14.30 -2.01
N LEU A 57 -6.63 -13.25 -2.58
CA LEU A 57 -7.23 -12.42 -3.63
C LEU A 57 -6.22 -12.17 -4.75
N VAL A 58 -6.67 -12.33 -5.99
CA VAL A 58 -5.93 -11.96 -7.19
C VAL A 58 -6.79 -10.99 -8.01
N VAL A 59 -6.19 -9.86 -8.38
CA VAL A 59 -6.79 -8.81 -9.20
C VAL A 59 -5.95 -8.66 -10.47
N GLU A 60 -6.51 -8.98 -11.64
CA GLU A 60 -5.78 -8.90 -12.93
C GLU A 60 -5.56 -7.43 -13.40
N GLY A 61 -6.32 -6.49 -12.80
CA GLY A 61 -6.24 -5.06 -13.08
C GLY A 61 -5.58 -4.26 -11.96
N ASN A 62 -5.99 -2.99 -11.85
CA ASN A 62 -5.64 -2.14 -10.71
C ASN A 62 -6.55 -2.44 -9.51
N LEU A 63 -6.04 -2.23 -8.31
CA LEU A 63 -6.83 -2.13 -7.09
C LEU A 63 -6.97 -0.64 -6.72
N VAL A 64 -8.20 -0.14 -6.72
CA VAL A 64 -8.51 1.25 -6.34
C VAL A 64 -9.30 1.24 -5.05
N ILE A 65 -8.80 1.94 -4.04
CA ILE A 65 -9.51 2.16 -2.77
C ILE A 65 -9.86 3.64 -2.70
N GLU A 66 -11.15 3.96 -2.60
CA GLU A 66 -11.63 5.33 -2.39
C GLU A 66 -11.56 5.72 -0.90
N ASP A 67 -11.80 6.99 -0.60
CA ASP A 67 -11.81 7.52 0.78
C ASP A 67 -12.64 6.65 1.72
N GLN A 68 -12.10 6.35 2.90
CA GLN A 68 -12.77 5.51 3.90
C GLN A 68 -13.02 4.06 3.48
N GLY A 69 -12.56 3.66 2.29
CA GLY A 69 -12.60 2.29 1.82
C GLY A 69 -11.60 1.41 2.57
N ARG A 70 -12.00 0.18 2.89
CA ARG A 70 -11.17 -0.77 3.66
C ARG A 70 -11.19 -2.15 3.00
N LEU A 71 -10.02 -2.65 2.64
CA LEU A 71 -9.81 -3.99 2.10
C LEU A 71 -9.06 -4.86 3.09
N LEU A 72 -9.62 -6.02 3.45
CA LEU A 72 -8.97 -7.01 4.31
C LEU A 72 -8.87 -8.37 3.62
N VAL A 73 -7.65 -8.83 3.33
CA VAL A 73 -7.38 -10.14 2.73
C VAL A 73 -6.67 -11.01 3.76
N ALA A 74 -7.23 -12.16 4.12
CA ALA A 74 -6.65 -13.02 5.16
C ALA A 74 -5.40 -13.76 4.66
N GLY A 75 -5.41 -14.16 3.39
CA GLY A 75 -4.29 -14.80 2.70
C GLY A 75 -3.44 -13.80 1.92
N ASP A 76 -2.86 -14.29 0.82
CA ASP A 76 -2.05 -13.49 -0.09
C ASP A 76 -2.90 -12.59 -0.98
N LEU A 77 -2.37 -11.41 -1.32
CA LEU A 77 -2.93 -10.46 -2.28
C LEU A 77 -1.96 -10.30 -3.45
N VAL A 78 -2.42 -10.60 -4.66
CA VAL A 78 -1.70 -10.30 -5.90
C VAL A 78 -2.52 -9.32 -6.72
N VAL A 79 -1.92 -8.21 -7.14
CA VAL A 79 -2.51 -7.23 -8.05
C VAL A 79 -1.59 -7.13 -9.26
N GLU A 80 -2.02 -7.60 -10.43
CA GLU A 80 -1.23 -7.54 -11.69
C GLU A 80 -1.17 -6.12 -12.31
N GLY A 81 -1.31 -5.12 -11.45
CA GLY A 81 -1.39 -3.72 -11.77
C GLY A 81 -1.02 -2.91 -10.53
N ASN A 82 -1.63 -1.75 -10.40
CA ASN A 82 -1.27 -0.80 -9.35
C ASN A 82 -2.29 -0.81 -8.21
N ILE A 83 -1.81 -0.59 -6.99
CA ILE A 83 -2.65 -0.30 -5.83
C ILE A 83 -2.68 1.21 -5.65
N ILE A 84 -3.89 1.78 -5.65
CA ILE A 84 -4.10 3.23 -5.72
C ILE A 84 -5.13 3.65 -4.69
N HIS A 85 -4.74 4.56 -3.82
CA HIS A 85 -5.63 5.39 -3.03
C HIS A 85 -5.09 6.82 -3.05
N GLU A 86 -5.86 7.74 -3.64
CA GLU A 86 -5.49 9.16 -3.82
C GLU A 86 -6.12 10.11 -2.79
N GLY A 87 -6.83 9.53 -1.81
CA GLY A 87 -7.59 10.25 -0.81
C GLY A 87 -6.75 10.88 0.30
N PHE A 88 -7.45 11.54 1.22
CA PHE A 88 -6.87 12.14 2.44
C PHE A 88 -7.60 11.69 3.71
N ASP A 89 -8.68 10.91 3.56
CA ASP A 89 -9.30 10.26 4.71
C ASP A 89 -8.63 8.92 4.99
N TYR A 90 -8.89 8.39 6.19
CA TYR A 90 -8.36 7.11 6.60
C TYR A 90 -8.92 6.00 5.70
N SER A 91 -8.05 5.29 5.01
CA SER A 91 -8.35 4.06 4.27
C SER A 91 -7.44 2.94 4.77
N LEU A 92 -7.88 1.69 4.63
CA LEU A 92 -7.13 0.53 5.12
C LEU A 92 -6.89 -0.50 4.02
N LEU A 93 -5.64 -0.91 3.87
CA LEU A 93 -5.25 -2.11 3.14
C LEU A 93 -4.59 -3.10 4.10
N PHE A 94 -5.27 -4.20 4.40
CA PHE A 94 -4.77 -5.27 5.26
C PHE A 94 -4.56 -6.55 4.47
N VAL A 95 -3.37 -7.14 4.56
CA VAL A 95 -2.99 -8.41 3.94
C VAL A 95 -2.34 -9.31 4.98
N GLY A 96 -3.01 -10.42 5.31
CA GLY A 96 -2.55 -11.41 6.26
C GLY A 96 -1.43 -12.32 5.74
N GLY A 97 -1.35 -12.46 4.42
CA GLY A 97 -0.26 -13.12 3.69
C GLY A 97 0.71 -12.13 3.07
N SER A 98 1.23 -12.48 1.91
CA SER A 98 2.13 -11.64 1.10
C SER A 98 1.34 -10.74 0.16
N LEU A 99 1.88 -9.56 -0.14
CA LEU A 99 1.35 -8.59 -1.09
C LEU A 99 2.34 -8.45 -2.26
N GLU A 100 1.84 -8.65 -3.47
CA GLU A 100 2.56 -8.42 -4.73
C GLU A 100 1.76 -7.46 -5.63
N ALA A 101 2.43 -6.43 -6.17
CA ALA A 101 1.85 -5.52 -7.17
C ALA A 101 2.92 -4.79 -8.01
N ASP A 102 2.51 -4.10 -9.08
CA ASP A 102 3.43 -3.28 -9.88
C ASP A 102 3.92 -2.07 -9.07
N ASN A 103 2.98 -1.30 -8.55
CA ASN A 103 3.23 -0.10 -7.74
C ASN A 103 2.15 0.05 -6.67
N LEU A 104 2.47 0.82 -5.64
CA LEU A 104 1.55 1.27 -4.62
C LEU A 104 1.66 2.78 -4.45
N LEU A 105 0.53 3.48 -4.52
CA LEU A 105 0.35 4.85 -4.08
C LEU A 105 -0.78 4.86 -3.05
N PHE A 106 -0.47 5.17 -1.79
CA PHE A 106 -1.43 4.98 -0.72
C PHE A 106 -1.33 6.02 0.39
N HIS A 107 -2.47 6.61 0.72
CA HIS A 107 -2.72 7.37 1.95
C HIS A 107 -3.47 6.52 2.99
N GLY A 108 -3.20 6.70 4.27
CA GLY A 108 -3.81 5.89 5.33
C GLY A 108 -2.96 4.67 5.72
N GLU A 109 -3.63 3.58 6.09
CA GLU A 109 -3.00 2.46 6.78
C GLU A 109 -2.81 1.23 5.88
N VAL A 110 -1.57 0.70 5.84
CA VAL A 110 -1.20 -0.52 5.11
C VAL A 110 -0.59 -1.51 6.09
N VAL A 111 -1.13 -2.72 6.16
CA VAL A 111 -0.61 -3.81 6.99
C VAL A 111 -0.35 -5.03 6.11
N VAL A 112 0.91 -5.49 6.07
CA VAL A 112 1.29 -6.73 5.37
C VAL A 112 2.03 -7.64 6.35
N LEU A 113 1.45 -8.81 6.64
CA LEU A 113 2.00 -9.76 7.62
C LEU A 113 2.90 -10.83 6.98
N GLY A 114 2.98 -10.87 5.65
CA GLY A 114 3.90 -11.68 4.86
C GLY A 114 4.98 -10.85 4.16
N GLY A 115 5.38 -11.29 2.97
CA GLY A 115 6.28 -10.51 2.12
C GLY A 115 5.54 -9.35 1.47
N PHE A 116 6.17 -8.18 1.39
CA PHE A 116 5.62 -7.02 0.68
C PHE A 116 6.56 -6.69 -0.48
N THR A 117 6.16 -7.03 -1.69
CA THR A 117 6.99 -6.89 -2.89
C THR A 117 6.25 -6.05 -3.92
N LEU A 118 6.91 -5.00 -4.41
CA LEU A 118 6.43 -4.17 -5.49
C LEU A 118 7.48 -4.15 -6.61
N GLU A 119 7.06 -4.20 -7.87
CA GLU A 119 8.02 -4.19 -8.99
C GLU A 119 8.69 -2.82 -9.16
N GLY A 120 7.92 -1.74 -8.96
CA GLY A 120 8.33 -0.37 -9.17
C GLY A 120 8.42 0.42 -7.88
N VAL A 121 7.34 1.11 -7.55
CA VAL A 121 7.31 2.14 -6.50
C VAL A 121 6.39 1.73 -5.36
N ALA A 122 6.88 1.83 -4.13
CA ALA A 122 6.07 1.92 -2.93
C ALA A 122 6.02 3.39 -2.50
N TRP A 123 4.87 4.06 -2.62
CA TRP A 123 4.72 5.45 -2.23
C TRP A 123 3.59 5.60 -1.22
N THR A 124 3.98 5.79 0.03
CA THR A 124 3.08 6.16 1.12
C THR A 124 3.24 7.64 1.42
N TYR A 125 2.13 8.31 1.73
CA TYR A 125 2.15 9.75 2.01
C TYR A 125 1.15 10.12 3.10
N TYR A 126 1.55 11.06 3.96
CA TYR A 126 0.78 11.51 5.14
C TYR A 126 0.23 10.35 6.00
N ASN A 127 0.97 9.25 6.07
CA ASN A 127 0.49 8.02 6.70
C ASN A 127 0.77 7.95 8.20
N ASP A 128 1.39 8.95 8.84
CA ASP A 128 1.64 8.99 10.28
C ASP A 128 2.16 7.66 10.90
N TYR A 129 3.16 7.02 10.26
CA TYR A 129 3.72 5.69 10.62
C TYR A 129 2.79 4.50 10.40
N SER A 130 1.78 4.63 9.55
CA SER A 130 0.72 3.62 9.38
C SER A 130 0.99 2.61 8.28
N THR A 131 2.25 2.37 7.95
CA THR A 131 2.63 1.27 7.04
C THR A 131 3.49 0.25 7.78
N TYR A 132 2.96 -0.96 7.90
CA TYR A 132 3.47 -2.00 8.78
C TYR A 132 3.81 -3.26 7.98
N ALA A 133 5.09 -3.59 7.91
CA ALA A 133 5.57 -4.84 7.33
C ALA A 133 6.91 -5.25 7.96
N ASP A 134 7.22 -6.54 7.95
CA ASP A 134 8.56 -7.00 8.34
C ASP A 134 9.59 -6.68 7.25
N THR A 135 9.21 -6.84 5.99
CA THR A 135 10.06 -6.54 4.84
C THR A 135 9.26 -5.89 3.72
N LEU A 136 9.81 -4.85 3.11
CA LEU A 136 9.33 -4.26 1.86
C LEU A 136 10.45 -4.31 0.80
N SER A 137 10.14 -4.81 -0.38
CA SER A 137 11.01 -4.80 -1.56
C SER A 137 10.37 -3.99 -2.68
N ALA A 138 11.07 -3.00 -3.22
CA ALA A 138 10.65 -2.21 -4.38
C ALA A 138 11.87 -1.59 -5.07
N ARG A 139 11.75 -1.05 -6.27
CA ARG A 139 12.85 -0.25 -6.86
C ARG A 139 13.00 1.09 -6.13
N LEU A 140 11.88 1.73 -5.85
CA LEU A 140 11.83 2.97 -5.08
C LEU A 140 10.83 2.83 -3.94
N VAL A 141 11.25 3.16 -2.72
CA VAL A 141 10.37 3.36 -1.57
C VAL A 141 10.37 4.84 -1.21
N VAL A 142 9.18 5.44 -1.17
CA VAL A 142 8.94 6.81 -0.75
C VAL A 142 7.99 6.80 0.44
N ALA A 143 8.46 7.31 1.58
CA ALA A 143 7.65 7.60 2.74
C ALA A 143 7.60 9.12 2.91
N ASP A 144 6.63 9.76 2.25
CA ASP A 144 6.49 11.22 2.27
C ASP A 144 5.84 11.69 3.58
N ASP A 145 6.41 12.76 4.13
CA ASP A 145 6.13 13.37 5.44
C ASP A 145 6.75 12.61 6.63
N ARG A 146 6.43 11.32 6.80
CA ARG A 146 6.94 10.51 7.92
C ARG A 146 7.43 9.14 7.50
N ALA A 147 8.31 8.54 8.30
CA ALA A 147 8.86 7.21 8.03
C ALA A 147 7.84 6.09 8.31
N ASP A 148 7.93 4.99 7.57
CA ASP A 148 7.10 3.81 7.78
C ASP A 148 7.62 2.91 8.91
N ALA A 149 6.74 2.11 9.52
CA ALA A 149 7.05 1.10 10.52
C ALA A 149 7.45 -0.25 9.86
N ILE A 150 8.44 -0.19 8.95
CA ILE A 150 8.93 -1.34 8.19
C ILE A 150 10.24 -1.87 8.80
N GLY A 151 10.30 -3.18 9.05
CA GLY A 151 11.48 -3.80 9.66
C GLY A 151 12.73 -3.75 8.77
N THR A 152 12.59 -4.06 7.49
CA THR A 152 13.68 -4.00 6.50
C THR A 152 13.17 -3.52 5.15
N VAL A 153 13.79 -2.48 4.61
CA VAL A 153 13.54 -1.98 3.25
C VAL A 153 14.64 -2.45 2.32
N ARG A 154 14.27 -3.08 1.19
CA ARG A 154 15.16 -3.50 0.11
C ARG A 154 14.78 -2.71 -1.14
N ALA A 155 15.53 -1.65 -1.43
CA ALA A 155 15.28 -0.82 -2.59
C ALA A 155 16.56 -0.24 -3.17
N ASP A 156 16.54 0.07 -4.48
CA ASP A 156 17.60 0.83 -5.14
C ASP A 156 17.67 2.23 -4.54
N HIS A 157 16.49 2.79 -4.22
CA HIS A 157 16.33 4.09 -3.60
C HIS A 157 15.27 4.03 -2.48
N HIS A 158 15.61 4.63 -1.34
CA HIS A 158 14.69 4.82 -0.22
C HIS A 158 14.74 6.29 0.21
N LEU A 159 13.62 6.99 0.04
CA LEU A 159 13.46 8.41 0.37
C LEU A 159 12.38 8.53 1.44
N ALA A 160 12.74 9.02 2.62
CA ALA A 160 11.81 9.18 3.73
C ALA A 160 12.00 10.54 4.40
N GLY A 161 10.90 11.14 4.84
CA GLY A 161 10.90 12.42 5.54
C GLY A 161 10.07 13.48 4.82
N HIS A 162 10.18 14.73 5.30
CA HIS A 162 9.38 15.83 4.80
C HIS A 162 9.59 16.04 3.29
N SER A 163 8.54 16.44 2.56
CA SER A 163 8.56 16.53 1.10
C SER A 163 9.72 17.37 0.56
N SER A 164 10.13 18.43 1.27
CA SER A 164 11.27 19.28 0.89
C SER A 164 12.61 18.54 0.88
N GLU A 165 12.77 17.50 1.70
CA GLU A 165 14.01 16.72 1.84
C GLU A 165 14.10 15.65 0.75
N ILE A 166 12.98 14.97 0.47
CA ILE A 166 12.92 13.91 -0.53
C ILE A 166 12.85 14.45 -1.98
N ARG A 167 12.31 15.67 -2.17
CA ARG A 167 12.06 16.29 -3.48
C ARG A 167 13.27 16.29 -4.43
N PRO A 168 14.49 16.69 -4.03
CA PRO A 168 15.64 16.72 -4.94
C PRO A 168 16.07 15.34 -5.43
N GLY A 169 15.85 14.30 -4.62
CA GLY A 169 16.10 12.91 -5.02
C GLY A 169 15.00 12.40 -5.94
N LEU A 170 13.75 12.58 -5.51
CA LEU A 170 12.58 12.06 -6.19
C LEU A 170 12.40 12.62 -7.61
N SER A 171 12.62 13.93 -7.78
CA SER A 171 12.54 14.60 -9.09
C SER A 171 13.51 14.05 -10.15
N LYS A 172 14.61 13.42 -9.75
CA LYS A 172 15.57 12.77 -10.68
C LYS A 172 15.11 11.38 -11.09
N LEU A 173 14.35 10.71 -10.22
CA LEU A 173 13.89 9.34 -10.41
C LEU A 173 12.59 9.27 -11.19
N LEU A 174 11.72 10.28 -11.04
CA LEU A 174 10.41 10.31 -11.69
C LEU A 174 10.48 10.69 -13.18
N THR A 175 9.56 10.11 -13.95
CA THR A 175 9.33 10.43 -15.36
C THR A 175 9.11 11.92 -15.56
N LYS A 176 9.72 12.48 -16.62
CA LYS A 176 9.53 13.90 -16.96
C LYS A 176 8.04 14.28 -17.02
N GLY A 177 7.71 15.42 -16.43
CA GLY A 177 6.33 15.93 -16.36
C GLY A 177 5.52 15.40 -15.18
N LEU A 178 6.07 14.55 -14.32
CA LEU A 178 5.48 14.20 -13.01
C LEU A 178 5.87 15.16 -11.89
N VAL A 179 6.90 15.95 -12.12
CA VAL A 179 7.31 17.03 -11.23
C VAL A 179 7.19 18.37 -11.94
N ASP A 180 6.75 19.39 -11.19
CA ASP A 180 6.71 20.77 -11.64
C ASP A 180 8.12 21.39 -11.69
N GLU A 181 8.21 22.66 -12.12
CA GLU A 181 9.48 23.39 -12.24
C GLU A 181 10.21 23.56 -10.90
N GLU A 182 9.47 23.49 -9.79
CA GLU A 182 10.00 23.56 -8.42
C GLU A 182 10.29 22.17 -7.83
N GLY A 183 10.06 21.11 -8.60
CA GLY A 183 10.22 19.71 -8.21
C GLY A 183 9.04 19.10 -7.45
N GLY A 184 7.96 19.84 -7.22
CA GLY A 184 6.74 19.36 -6.57
C GLY A 184 5.98 18.35 -7.44
N TRP A 185 5.18 17.49 -6.83
CA TRP A 185 4.34 16.50 -7.52
C TRP A 185 2.87 16.66 -7.10
N SER A 186 1.98 15.98 -7.82
CA SER A 186 0.55 15.93 -7.54
C SER A 186 0.11 14.48 -7.39
N TYR A 187 -0.43 14.12 -6.22
CA TYR A 187 -0.98 12.78 -5.97
C TYR A 187 -2.05 12.38 -6.99
N PRO A 188 -3.03 13.25 -7.32
CA PRO A 188 -3.98 12.97 -8.40
C PRO A 188 -3.32 12.73 -9.77
N ALA A 189 -2.24 13.43 -10.09
CA ALA A 189 -1.53 13.22 -11.36
C ALA A 189 -0.79 11.87 -11.38
N LEU A 190 -0.18 11.47 -10.26
CA LEU A 190 0.45 10.17 -10.09
C LEU A 190 -0.58 9.04 -10.18
N ALA A 191 -1.68 9.14 -9.44
CA ALA A 191 -2.78 8.18 -9.47
C ALA A 191 -3.35 8.02 -10.89
N LYS A 192 -3.58 9.11 -11.61
CA LYS A 192 -4.04 9.09 -13.01
C LYS A 192 -3.07 8.38 -13.96
N LYS A 193 -1.75 8.47 -13.73
CA LYS A 193 -0.76 7.70 -14.50
C LYS A 193 -0.83 6.22 -14.16
N LEU A 194 -0.86 5.88 -12.87
CA LEU A 194 -0.95 4.50 -12.41
C LEU A 194 -2.22 3.81 -12.91
N LEU A 195 -3.37 4.50 -12.90
CA LEU A 195 -4.63 3.97 -13.47
C LEU A 195 -4.49 3.59 -14.95
N LYS A 196 -3.65 4.30 -15.69
CA LYS A 196 -3.35 4.01 -17.11
C LYS A 196 -2.18 3.05 -17.32
N LYS A 197 -1.63 2.50 -16.23
CA LYS A 197 -0.40 1.69 -16.21
C LYS A 197 0.79 2.40 -16.88
N GLU A 198 0.86 3.73 -16.76
CA GLU A 198 2.01 4.51 -17.22
C GLU A 198 3.12 4.47 -16.17
N ALA A 199 4.37 4.34 -16.62
CA ALA A 199 5.53 4.27 -15.72
C ALA A 199 5.70 5.56 -14.89
N LEU A 200 5.99 5.39 -13.59
CA LEU A 200 6.38 6.51 -12.73
C LEU A 200 7.89 6.78 -12.78
N LEU A 201 8.72 5.74 -12.86
CA LEU A 201 10.17 5.86 -12.85
C LEU A 201 10.73 6.11 -14.25
N ASN A 202 11.80 6.91 -14.34
CA ASN A 202 12.67 6.92 -15.50
C ASN A 202 13.31 5.53 -15.68
N GLY A 203 13.32 5.02 -16.90
CA GLY A 203 13.97 3.76 -17.27
C GLY A 203 15.49 3.81 -17.13
#